data_AF-A0A7J4QV89-F1
#
_entry.id   AF-A0A7J4QV89-F1
#
_cell.length_a   1.000
_cell.length_b   1.000
_cell.length_c   1.000
_cell.angle_alpha   90.00
_cell.angle_beta   90.00
_cell.angle_gamma   90.00
#
_symmetry.space_group_name_H-M   'P 1'
#
loop_
_entity.id
_entity.type
_entity.pdbx_description
1 polymer ?
#
loop_
_entity_poly.entity_id
_entity_poly.type
_entity_poly.pdbx_seq_one_letter_code
_entity_poly.pdbx_strand_id
1 'polypeptide(L)' 'LLLDEPFSSLDLDSRRKLANDVKEILKAKGVAAIHVSHDIEEASIISDRILNWDEICTPNNASNNNERVQSIHE' A
#
# COMPACT_ATOMS: atom_id res chain seq x y z
N LEU A 1 13.11 -3.70 -6.95
CA LEU A 1 12.21 -4.48 -7.83
C LEU A 1 10.83 -3.84 -7.78
N LEU A 2 10.13 -3.68 -8.91
CA LEU A 2 8.75 -3.21 -8.93
C LEU A 2 7.87 -4.37 -9.42
N LEU A 3 6.84 -4.68 -8.67
CA LEU A 3 5.88 -5.75 -8.96
C LEU A 3 4.50 -5.11 -9.04
N ASP A 4 3.85 -5.20 -10.19
CA ASP A 4 2.51 -4.70 -10.44
C ASP A 4 1.57 -5.89 -10.66
N GLU A 5 0.73 -6.17 -9.66
CA GLU A 5 -0.26 -7.25 -9.68
C GLU A 5 0.30 -8.65 -10.04
N PRO A 6 1.41 -9.11 -9.42
CA PRO A 6 2.15 -10.27 -9.89
C PRO A 6 1.44 -11.62 -9.70
N PHE A 7 0.48 -11.73 -8.77
CA PHE A 7 -0.15 -13.01 -8.40
C PHE A 7 -1.66 -13.08 -8.69
N SER A 8 -2.16 -12.15 -9.49
CA SER A 8 -3.59 -12.00 -9.81
C SER A 8 -4.21 -13.22 -10.53
N SER A 9 -3.41 -14.02 -11.25
CA SER A 9 -3.86 -15.22 -11.98
C SER A 9 -3.83 -16.52 -11.16
N LEU A 10 -3.35 -16.48 -9.92
CA LEU A 10 -3.20 -17.66 -9.06
C LEU A 10 -4.40 -17.86 -8.14
N ASP A 11 -4.63 -19.13 -7.79
CA ASP A 11 -5.55 -19.49 -6.70
C ASP A 11 -5.00 -19.05 -5.34
N LEU A 12 -5.87 -19.04 -4.33
CA LEU A 12 -5.55 -18.47 -3.02
C LEU A 12 -4.34 -19.14 -2.36
N ASP A 13 -4.26 -20.47 -2.42
CA ASP A 13 -3.19 -21.22 -1.76
C ASP A 13 -1.85 -21.04 -2.48
N SER A 14 -1.82 -21.09 -3.83
CA SER A 14 -0.58 -20.86 -4.57
C SER A 14 -0.12 -19.41 -4.45
N ARG A 15 -1.05 -18.45 -4.45
CA ARG A 15 -0.74 -17.02 -4.21
C ARG A 15 -0.06 -16.83 -2.87
N ARG A 16 -0.63 -17.35 -1.79
CA ARG A 16 -0.06 -17.21 -0.44
C ARG A 16 1.32 -17.84 -0.33
N LYS A 17 1.51 -19.02 -0.94
CA LYS A 17 2.81 -19.67 -0.96
C LYS A 17 3.84 -18.84 -1.73
N LEU A 18 3.49 -18.40 -2.94
CA LEU A 18 4.39 -17.62 -3.78
C LEU A 18 4.73 -16.26 -3.14
N ALA A 19 3.78 -15.58 -2.50
CA ALA A 19 4.02 -14.34 -1.78
C ALA A 19 5.06 -14.52 -0.66
N ASN A 20 4.98 -15.63 0.09
CA ASN A 20 6.00 -15.97 1.09
C ASN A 20 7.36 -16.26 0.45
N ASP A 21 7.40 -17.08 -0.60
CA ASP A 21 8.65 -17.43 -1.29
C ASP A 21 9.35 -16.17 -1.84
N VAL A 22 8.59 -15.25 -2.43
CA VAL A 22 9.12 -13.97 -2.94
C VAL A 22 9.68 -13.11 -1.81
N LYS A 23 8.97 -12.99 -0.68
CA LYS A 23 9.47 -12.26 0.50
C LYS A 23 10.81 -12.80 0.97
N GLU A 24 10.91 -14.12 1.15
CA GLU A 24 12.14 -14.76 1.62
C GLU A 24 13.30 -14.52 0.64
N ILE A 25 13.05 -14.61 -0.67
CA ILE A 25 14.06 -14.32 -1.69
C ILE A 25 14.51 -12.85 -1.64
N LEU A 26 13.58 -11.91 -1.51
CA LEU A 26 13.88 -10.48 -1.43
C LEU A 26 14.72 -10.15 -0.18
N LYS A 27 14.36 -10.73 0.97
CA LYS A 27 15.10 -10.61 2.23
C LYS A 27 16.49 -11.21 2.12
N ALA A 28 16.61 -12.44 1.62
CA ALA A 28 17.89 -13.13 1.46
C ALA A 28 18.85 -12.37 0.51
N LYS A 29 18.32 -11.70 -0.50
CA LYS A 29 19.11 -10.89 -1.45
C LYS A 29 19.34 -9.45 -0.98
N GLY A 30 18.72 -9.01 0.10
CA GLY A 30 18.79 -7.61 0.57
C GLY A 30 18.22 -6.62 -0.46
N VAL A 31 17.28 -7.03 -1.29
CA VAL A 31 16.73 -6.21 -2.37
C VAL A 31 15.45 -5.53 -1.89
N ALA A 32 15.43 -4.20 -1.99
CA ALA A 32 14.20 -3.44 -1.82
C ALA A 32 13.21 -3.71 -2.97
N ALA A 33 11.95 -3.96 -2.62
CA ALA A 33 10.86 -4.13 -3.58
C ALA A 33 9.69 -3.22 -3.25
N ILE A 34 9.01 -2.76 -4.29
CA ILE A 34 7.70 -2.12 -4.20
C ILE A 34 6.72 -3.08 -4.85
N HIS A 35 5.67 -3.42 -4.11
CA HIS A 35 4.64 -4.35 -4.50
C HIS A 35 3.31 -3.61 -4.57
N VAL A 36 2.67 -3.62 -5.73
CA VAL A 36 1.36 -3.01 -5.97
C VAL A 36 0.36 -4.14 -6.17
N SER A 37 -0.67 -4.15 -5.33
CA SER A 37 -1.77 -5.12 -5.41
C SER A 37 -3.04 -4.49 -4.84
N HIS A 38 -4.18 -4.90 -5.38
CA HIS A 38 -5.51 -4.64 -4.83
C HIS A 38 -5.92 -5.63 -3.72
N ASP A 39 -5.10 -6.65 -3.45
CA ASP A 39 -5.34 -7.67 -2.43
C ASP A 39 -4.56 -7.36 -1.13
N ILE A 40 -5.31 -7.12 -0.06
CA ILE A 40 -4.75 -6.79 1.26
C ILE A 40 -4.07 -7.99 1.91
N GLU A 41 -4.55 -9.22 1.69
CA GLU A 41 -3.92 -10.41 2.27
C GLU A 41 -2.54 -10.64 1.67
N GLU A 42 -2.42 -10.48 0.35
CA GLU A 42 -1.15 -10.57 -0.36
C GLU A 42 -0.15 -9.52 0.15
N ALA A 43 -0.59 -8.26 0.24
CA ALA A 43 0.22 -7.15 0.73
C ALA A 43 0.74 -7.41 2.17
N SER A 44 -0.11 -7.97 3.04
CA SER A 44 0.22 -8.33 4.42
C SER A 44 1.27 -9.44 4.53
N ILE A 45 1.26 -10.41 3.61
CA ILE A 45 2.25 -11.49 3.61
C ILE A 45 3.62 -10.97 3.19
N ILE A 46 3.69 -10.28 2.05
CA ILE A 46 4.95 -9.94 1.39
C ILE A 46 5.65 -8.71 2.00
N SER A 47 4.88 -7.75 2.50
CA SER A 47 5.40 -6.40 2.77
C SER A 47 5.84 -6.20 4.22
N ASP A 48 6.91 -5.43 4.41
CA ASP A 48 7.28 -4.90 5.73
C ASP A 48 6.43 -3.69 6.11
N ARG A 49 5.93 -2.95 5.11
CA ARG A 49 5.13 -1.73 5.26
C ARG A 49 4.07 -1.72 4.17
N ILE A 50 2.86 -1.33 4.53
CA ILE A 50 1.73 -1.19 3.61
C ILE A 50 1.33 0.28 3.59
N LEU A 51 1.05 0.80 2.41
CA LEU A 51 0.50 2.13 2.20
C LEU A 51 -0.81 1.99 1.47
N ASN A 52 -1.89 2.54 2.02
CA ASN A 52 -3.15 2.60 1.30
C ASN A 52 -3.11 3.77 0.31
N TRP A 53 -3.61 3.55 -0.91
CA TRP A 53 -3.62 4.59 -1.95
C TRP A 53 -4.44 5.81 -1.54
N ASP A 54 -5.54 5.63 -0.82
CA ASP A 54 -6.38 6.72 -0.33
C ASP A 54 -5.64 7.59 0.68
N GLU A 55 -4.83 6.99 1.56
CA GLU A 55 -3.99 7.73 2.51
C GLU A 55 -2.89 8.54 1.81
N ILE A 56 -2.36 8.03 0.69
CA ILE A 56 -1.38 8.74 -0.13
C ILE A 56 -2.04 9.91 -0.87
N CYS A 57 -3.23 9.67 -1.44
CA CYS A 57 -3.93 10.64 -2.27
C CYS A 57 -4.64 11.74 -1.47
N THR A 58 -4.92 11.50 -0.20
CA THR A 58 -5.53 12.50 0.69
C THR A 58 -4.47 12.99 1.66
N PRO A 59 -3.63 13.97 1.28
CA PRO A 59 -2.75 14.61 2.24
C PRO A 59 -3.62 15.24 3.33
N ASN A 60 -3.30 14.87 4.56
CA ASN A 60 -3.94 15.22 5.82
C ASN A 60 -4.41 16.69 5.87
N ASN A 61 -5.66 16.97 5.48
CA ASN A 61 -6.32 18.28 5.67
C ASN A 61 -6.84 18.41 7.11
N ALA A 62 -5.97 18.18 8.09
CA ALA A 62 -6.28 18.35 9.51
C ALA A 62 -5.11 19.02 10.24
N SER A 63 -4.72 20.21 9.79
CA SER A 63 -4.04 21.23 10.60
C SER A 63 -4.15 22.60 9.94
N ASN A 64 -5.33 23.22 10.03
CA ASN A 64 -5.39 24.64 10.37
C ASN A 64 -6.78 24.98 10.94
N ASN A 65 -6.84 25.07 12.26
CA ASN A 65 -7.94 25.67 12.99
C ASN A 65 -7.84 27.21 12.91
N ASN A 66 -8.98 27.84 12.71
CA ASN A 66 -9.37 29.21 13.10
C ASN A 66 -9.01 30.45 12.24
N GLU A 67 -10.06 31.26 12.06
CA GLU A 67 -10.17 32.68 11.69
C GLU A 67 -10.48 33.07 10.22
N ARG A 68 -11.53 33.91 10.09
CA ARG A 68 -12.09 34.62 8.91
C ARG A 68 -12.98 33.75 7.97
N VAL A 69 -14.29 33.95 7.81
CA VAL A 69 -15.13 35.14 7.98
C VAL A 69 -16.60 34.71 8.18
N GLN A 70 -17.17 35.02 9.35
CA GLN A 70 -18.59 35.42 9.45
C GLN A 70 -18.67 36.90 9.04
N SER A 71 -19.72 37.29 8.32
CA SER A 71 -19.98 38.60 7.66
C SER A 71 -19.26 38.74 6.31
N ILE A 72 -19.95 38.64 5.18
CA ILE A 72 -20.72 39.77 4.68
C ILE A 72 -22.07 39.30 4.15
N HIS A 73 -23.08 39.90 4.74
CA HIS A 73 -24.45 40.05 4.27
C HIS A 73 -24.42 40.95 3.02
N GLU A 74 -25.03 40.51 1.93
CA GLU A 74 -25.78 41.34 0.98
C GLU A 74 -26.72 40.46 0.17
#